data_AF-A0A3A8KSS2-F1
#
_entry.id   AF-A0A3A8KSS2-F1
#
_cell.length_a   1.000
_cell.length_b   1.000
_cell.length_c   1.000
_cell.angle_alpha   90.00
_cell.angle_beta   90.00
_cell.angle_gamma   90.00
#
_symmetry.space_group_name_H-M   'P 1'
#
loop_
_entity.id
_entity.type
_entity.pdbx_description
1 polymer ?
#
loop_
_entity_poly.entity_id
_entity_poly.type
_entity_poly.pdbx_seq_one_letter_code
_entity_poly.pdbx_strand_id
1 'polypeptide(L)'
;MSLPDRIDPRPPRRIYRWDLDKTYLQTDFESLRDLFRTAFQKAHEKVAVPGASALIRELAEQGDSRLCIVSGSPKQMRAVLEEKLKLDGVQWDEFVLKDNVSNLLRGRFRALRGQVGYKLPVILESRIHAPVEAEEVLFGDDAEADAFIYSLYADLIAGRVDERVLAQVLEAGGVYPDDAARVHEAWKKIPIADPVRRIFIHLDRLTPPAHFTAYGPRVVPIFNYFQAALVLLADGHLTAPQVLKIAVEMVQTAGHNIITLSNSFQDLLRRGLPLQQAAIALSQAMEGPNALLKAMRPVPDILAAFSKRLAALGTQPPPPRVQAVDYVSLISHALPRTHKGRSTKPQT
;
A
#
# COMPACT_ATOMS: atom_id res chain seq x y z
N MET A 1 22.18 7.88 43.49
CA MET A 1 21.90 6.79 42.53
C MET A 1 20.96 7.36 41.47
N SER A 2 21.49 7.73 40.31
CA SER A 2 20.70 8.11 39.15
C SER A 2 20.03 6.86 38.58
N LEU A 3 18.70 6.87 38.49
CA LEU A 3 17.96 5.89 37.70
C LEU A 3 18.56 5.88 36.28
N PRO A 4 18.85 4.73 35.68
CA PRO A 4 19.32 4.69 34.30
C PRO A 4 18.27 5.38 33.43
N ASP A 5 18.72 6.31 32.58
CA ASP A 5 17.89 6.91 31.55
C ASP A 5 17.12 5.80 30.86
N ARG A 6 15.80 5.78 31.10
CA ARG A 6 14.88 4.98 30.32
C ARG A 6 14.92 5.63 28.95
N ILE A 7 15.78 5.11 28.07
CA ILE A 7 15.83 5.50 26.67
C ILE A 7 14.47 5.09 26.10
N ASP A 8 13.49 5.98 26.20
CA ASP A 8 12.25 5.81 25.46
C ASP A 8 12.66 5.67 23.99
N PRO A 9 12.11 4.66 23.28
CA PRO A 9 12.43 4.47 21.88
C PRO A 9 12.15 5.79 21.14
N ARG A 10 13.10 6.21 20.30
CA ARG A 10 12.95 7.46 19.54
C ARG A 10 11.61 7.43 18.80
N PRO A 11 10.86 8.53 18.78
CA PRO A 11 9.61 8.57 18.04
C PRO A 11 9.87 8.23 16.57
N PRO A 12 9.00 7.44 15.93
CA PRO A 12 9.17 7.00 14.56
C PRO A 12 9.14 8.20 13.62
N ARG A 13 10.04 8.22 12.64
CA ARG A 13 10.04 9.23 11.58
C ARG A 13 9.14 8.85 10.42
N ARG A 14 8.90 7.54 10.25
CA ARG A 14 8.20 6.97 9.11
C ARG A 14 7.17 5.95 9.57
N ILE A 15 6.00 5.96 8.94
CA ILE A 15 4.93 5.00 9.19
C ILE A 15 4.55 4.37 7.86
N TYR A 16 4.65 3.05 7.80
CA TYR A 16 4.23 2.25 6.67
C TYR A 16 2.91 1.57 7.02
N ARG A 17 1.84 1.96 6.34
CA ARG A 17 0.51 1.36 6.53
C ARG A 17 0.23 0.35 5.44
N TRP A 18 -0.07 -0.88 5.82
CA TRP A 18 -0.24 -1.98 4.88
C TRP A 18 -1.61 -2.60 5.03
N ASP A 19 -2.32 -2.71 3.91
CA ASP A 19 -3.30 -3.78 3.79
C ASP A 19 -2.58 -5.14 3.66
N LEU A 20 -3.27 -6.21 4.05
CA LEU A 20 -2.71 -7.56 4.04
C LEU A 20 -3.19 -8.38 2.85
N ASP A 21 -4.47 -8.32 2.51
CA ASP A 21 -5.11 -9.24 1.59
C ASP A 21 -4.94 -8.72 0.16
N LYS A 22 -4.39 -9.51 -0.77
CA LYS A 22 -4.02 -9.07 -2.14
C LYS A 22 -2.97 -7.97 -2.24
N THR A 23 -2.61 -7.37 -1.10
CA THR A 23 -1.51 -6.43 -0.95
C THR A 23 -0.25 -7.17 -0.49
N TYR A 24 -0.23 -7.77 0.70
CA TYR A 24 0.90 -8.55 1.22
C TYR A 24 0.80 -10.04 0.88
N LEU A 25 -0.40 -10.63 0.98
CA LEU A 25 -0.67 -12.03 0.69
C LEU A 25 -1.32 -12.19 -0.68
N GLN A 26 -0.92 -13.22 -1.42
CA GLN A 26 -1.67 -13.70 -2.57
C GLN A 26 -2.91 -14.44 -2.05
N THR A 27 -4.09 -13.86 -2.28
CA THR A 27 -5.35 -14.41 -1.77
C THR A 27 -6.46 -14.34 -2.81
N ASP A 28 -7.02 -15.49 -3.17
CA ASP A 28 -8.21 -15.58 -4.02
C ASP A 28 -9.49 -15.43 -3.18
N PHE A 29 -9.96 -14.20 -2.97
CA PHE A 29 -11.28 -13.94 -2.37
C PHE A 29 -12.32 -13.69 -3.45
N GLU A 30 -13.02 -14.74 -3.87
CA GLU A 30 -14.21 -14.61 -4.73
C GLU A 30 -15.52 -14.78 -3.95
N SER A 31 -15.49 -15.44 -2.77
CA SER A 31 -16.69 -15.64 -1.95
C SER A 31 -16.44 -15.74 -0.43
N LEU A 32 -17.51 -15.57 0.38
CA LEU A 32 -17.48 -15.83 1.83
C LEU A 32 -17.07 -17.28 2.16
N ARG A 33 -17.32 -18.23 1.25
CA ARG A 33 -16.94 -19.65 1.42
C ARG A 33 -15.42 -19.83 1.28
N ASP A 34 -14.80 -19.06 0.38
CA ASP A 34 -13.34 -19.06 0.21
C ASP A 34 -12.65 -18.41 1.41
N LEU A 35 -13.25 -17.39 2.02
CA LEU A 35 -12.75 -16.81 3.28
C LEU A 35 -12.66 -17.84 4.40
N PHE A 36 -13.71 -18.66 4.58
CA PHE A 36 -13.67 -19.75 5.56
C PHE A 36 -12.63 -20.82 5.21
N ARG A 37 -12.51 -21.22 3.94
CA ARG A 37 -11.49 -22.20 3.51
C ARG A 37 -10.07 -21.70 3.77
N THR A 38 -9.81 -20.42 3.48
CA THR A 38 -8.51 -19.78 3.66
C THR A 38 -8.17 -19.52 5.13
N ALA A 39 -9.18 -19.45 6.01
CA ALA A 39 -8.98 -19.43 7.46
C ALA A 39 -8.44 -20.77 8.01
N PHE A 40 -8.69 -21.89 7.33
CA PHE A 40 -8.15 -23.22 7.69
C PHE A 40 -6.78 -23.53 7.05
N GLN A 41 -6.29 -22.68 6.14
CA GLN A 41 -4.94 -22.84 5.59
C GLN A 41 -3.89 -22.58 6.67
N LYS A 42 -2.82 -23.36 6.64
CA LYS A 42 -1.68 -23.20 7.55
C LYS A 42 -0.85 -21.99 7.15
N ALA A 43 -0.08 -21.44 8.09
CA ALA A 43 0.74 -20.26 7.86
C ALA A 43 1.70 -20.44 6.66
N HIS A 44 2.35 -21.60 6.54
CA HIS A 44 3.28 -21.90 5.44
C HIS A 44 2.61 -22.05 4.06
N GLU A 45 1.30 -22.29 4.01
CA GLU A 45 0.54 -22.39 2.75
C GLU A 45 0.19 -21.00 2.21
N LYS A 46 0.33 -19.95 3.02
CA LYS A 46 0.10 -18.57 2.60
C LYS A 46 1.34 -18.04 1.88
N VAL A 47 1.14 -17.57 0.66
CA VAL A 47 2.19 -17.03 -0.20
C VAL A 47 2.16 -15.51 -0.13
N ALA A 48 3.32 -14.89 0.12
CA ALA A 48 3.43 -13.44 0.06
C ALA A 48 3.53 -12.98 -1.40
N VAL A 49 3.02 -11.79 -1.70
CA VAL A 49 3.22 -11.19 -3.02
C VAL A 49 4.73 -10.97 -3.24
N PRO A 50 5.28 -11.33 -4.41
CA PRO A 50 6.69 -11.21 -4.72
C PRO A 50 7.27 -9.83 -4.37
N GLY A 51 8.28 -9.82 -3.51
CA GLY A 51 8.98 -8.61 -3.07
C GLY A 51 8.31 -7.85 -1.93
N ALA A 52 7.11 -8.22 -1.48
CA ALA A 52 6.43 -7.54 -0.36
C ALA A 52 7.19 -7.70 0.96
N SER A 53 7.52 -8.94 1.35
CA SER A 53 8.27 -9.23 2.58
C SER A 53 9.68 -8.62 2.52
N ALA A 54 10.36 -8.71 1.37
CA ALA A 54 11.64 -8.06 1.14
C ALA A 54 11.56 -6.55 1.37
N LEU A 55 10.57 -5.90 0.76
CA LEU A 55 10.37 -4.46 0.88
C LEU A 55 10.14 -4.05 2.33
N ILE A 56 9.27 -4.76 3.06
CA ILE A 56 9.00 -4.46 4.48
C ILE A 56 10.28 -4.59 5.32
N ARG A 57 11.08 -5.65 5.12
CA ARG A 57 12.34 -5.84 5.85
C ARG A 57 13.34 -4.73 5.57
N GLU A 58 13.51 -4.33 4.31
CA GLU A 58 14.44 -3.25 3.96
C GLU A 58 13.97 -1.88 4.47
N LEU A 59 12.66 -1.63 4.51
CA LEU A 59 12.10 -0.39 5.07
C LEU A 59 12.30 -0.30 6.60
N ALA A 60 12.37 -1.44 7.28
CA ALA A 60 12.58 -1.53 8.73
C ALA A 60 14.06 -1.48 9.15
N GLU A 61 15.02 -1.64 8.22
CA GLU A 61 16.45 -1.80 8.52
C GLU A 61 17.05 -0.63 9.33
N GLN A 62 16.52 0.59 9.17
CA GLN A 62 16.99 1.80 9.87
C GLN A 62 16.50 1.88 11.33
N GLY A 63 15.47 1.11 11.70
CA GLY A 63 14.90 1.09 13.06
C GLY A 63 14.14 2.37 13.47
N ASP A 64 13.85 3.28 12.54
CA ASP A 64 13.11 4.53 12.76
C ASP A 64 11.70 4.54 12.14
N SER A 65 11.24 3.37 11.69
CA SER A 65 9.94 3.18 11.05
C SER A 65 8.98 2.36 11.90
N ARG A 66 7.69 2.65 11.78
CA ARG A 66 6.62 1.75 12.27
C ARG A 66 5.89 1.07 11.12
N LEU A 67 5.56 -0.20 11.30
CA LEU A 67 4.70 -0.96 10.41
C LEU A 67 3.31 -1.16 11.05
N CYS A 68 2.29 -0.58 10.43
CA CYS A 68 0.90 -0.70 10.82
C CYS A 68 0.11 -1.50 9.79
N ILE A 69 -0.37 -2.69 10.16
CA ILE A 69 -1.12 -3.57 9.26
C ILE A 69 -2.62 -3.44 9.58
N VAL A 70 -3.44 -3.14 8.57
CA VAL A 70 -4.90 -3.05 8.67
C VAL A 70 -5.52 -3.94 7.61
N SER A 71 -6.16 -5.03 8.02
CA SER A 71 -6.68 -6.04 7.08
C SER A 71 -8.19 -6.25 7.21
N GLY A 72 -8.84 -6.53 6.08
CA GLY A 72 -10.24 -6.96 6.01
C GLY A 72 -10.50 -8.36 6.55
N SER A 73 -9.44 -9.15 6.80
CA SER A 73 -9.53 -10.52 7.31
C SER A 73 -10.17 -10.60 8.71
N PRO A 74 -10.92 -11.67 9.01
CA PRO A 74 -11.51 -11.89 10.33
C PRO A 74 -10.47 -11.99 11.45
N LYS A 75 -10.80 -11.45 12.64
CA LYS A 75 -9.97 -11.56 13.86
C LYS A 75 -9.54 -12.99 14.20
N GLN A 76 -10.33 -14.00 13.83
CA GLN A 76 -10.04 -15.42 14.07
C GLN A 76 -8.76 -15.89 13.35
N MET A 77 -8.37 -15.22 12.26
CA MET A 77 -7.17 -15.58 11.50
C MET A 77 -5.88 -15.03 12.10
N ARG A 78 -5.95 -14.27 13.19
CA ARG A 78 -4.80 -13.59 13.81
C ARG A 78 -3.59 -14.51 13.98
N ALA A 79 -3.76 -15.64 14.67
CA ALA A 79 -2.64 -16.52 14.99
C ALA A 79 -1.91 -17.02 13.73
N VAL A 80 -2.65 -17.42 12.70
CA VAL A 80 -2.10 -17.91 11.43
C VAL A 80 -1.38 -16.81 10.67
N LEU A 81 -1.94 -15.59 10.65
CA LEU A 81 -1.35 -14.45 9.96
C LEU A 81 -0.09 -13.96 10.68
N GLU A 82 -0.09 -13.91 12.01
CA GLU A 82 1.10 -13.57 12.81
C GLU A 82 2.21 -14.61 12.66
N GLU A 83 1.87 -15.90 12.61
CA GLU A 83 2.84 -16.97 12.33
C GLU A 83 3.43 -16.81 10.92
N LYS A 84 2.61 -16.51 9.91
CA LYS A 84 3.07 -16.25 8.55
C LYS A 84 4.03 -15.05 8.49
N LEU A 85 3.66 -13.92 9.10
CA LEU A 85 4.52 -12.73 9.15
C LEU A 85 5.87 -13.03 9.83
N LYS A 86 5.87 -13.82 10.92
CA LYS A 86 7.10 -14.27 11.59
C LYS A 86 7.96 -15.16 10.70
N LEU A 87 7.36 -16.11 9.98
CA LEU A 87 8.07 -16.98 9.02
C LEU A 87 8.75 -16.17 7.91
N ASP A 88 8.16 -15.04 7.52
CA ASP A 88 8.71 -14.12 6.52
C ASP A 88 9.73 -13.12 7.10
N GLY A 89 10.00 -13.18 8.41
CA GLY A 89 10.89 -12.24 9.10
C GLY A 89 10.32 -10.82 9.18
N VAL A 90 9.00 -10.66 9.10
CA VAL A 90 8.33 -9.36 9.21
C VAL A 90 8.03 -9.06 10.67
N GLN A 91 8.49 -7.88 11.12
CA GLN A 91 8.14 -7.30 12.41
C GLN A 91 7.09 -6.20 12.21
N TRP A 92 6.11 -6.13 13.10
CA TRP A 92 5.02 -5.15 13.03
C TRP A 92 4.78 -4.49 14.39
N ASP A 93 4.31 -3.24 14.35
CA ASP A 93 4.00 -2.44 15.55
C ASP A 93 2.50 -2.44 15.86
N GLU A 94 1.68 -2.48 14.82
CA GLU A 94 0.23 -2.49 14.94
C GLU A 94 -0.36 -3.50 13.95
N PHE A 95 -1.31 -4.31 14.41
CA PHE A 95 -1.99 -5.28 13.56
C PHE A 95 -3.49 -5.33 13.87
N VAL A 96 -4.30 -4.74 12.99
CA VAL A 96 -5.75 -4.64 13.12
C VAL A 96 -6.46 -5.57 12.14
N LEU A 97 -7.41 -6.34 12.66
CA LEU A 97 -8.24 -7.30 11.92
C LEU A 97 -9.73 -7.00 12.12
N LYS A 98 -10.53 -7.36 11.12
CA LYS A 98 -11.95 -7.02 11.07
C LYS A 98 -12.78 -7.87 12.03
N ASP A 99 -13.62 -7.21 12.81
CA ASP A 99 -14.56 -7.86 13.73
C ASP A 99 -15.87 -8.24 13.03
N ASN A 100 -15.81 -9.24 12.16
CA ASN A 100 -17.00 -9.68 11.42
C ASN A 100 -18.07 -10.32 12.32
N VAL A 101 -17.67 -10.91 13.45
CA VAL A 101 -18.60 -11.58 14.37
C VAL A 101 -19.48 -10.57 15.11
N SER A 102 -18.89 -9.51 15.67
CA SER A 102 -19.66 -8.45 16.34
C SER A 102 -20.63 -7.76 15.39
N ASN A 103 -20.21 -7.51 14.14
CA ASN A 103 -21.06 -6.93 13.11
C ASN A 103 -22.23 -7.84 12.71
N LEU A 104 -21.99 -9.15 12.62
CA LEU A 104 -23.04 -10.13 12.33
C LEU A 104 -24.08 -10.18 13.47
N LEU A 105 -23.61 -10.22 14.73
CA LEU A 105 -24.48 -10.22 15.92
C LEU A 105 -25.33 -8.94 16.03
N ARG A 106 -24.81 -7.80 15.57
CA ARG A 106 -25.53 -6.52 15.52
C ARG A 106 -26.47 -6.37 14.31
N GLY A 107 -26.63 -7.41 13.49
CA GLY A 107 -27.47 -7.37 12.27
C GLY A 107 -26.91 -6.45 11.16
N ARG A 108 -25.61 -6.12 11.20
CA ARG A 108 -24.98 -5.16 10.28
C ARG A 108 -24.44 -5.81 9.02
N PHE A 109 -25.33 -6.42 8.24
CA PHE A 109 -24.94 -7.13 7.02
C PHE A 109 -24.28 -6.24 5.94
N ARG A 110 -24.51 -4.90 5.98
CA ARG A 110 -23.83 -3.95 5.08
C ARG A 110 -22.38 -3.70 5.48
N ALA A 111 -22.05 -3.76 6.77
CA ALA A 111 -20.67 -3.54 7.27
C ALA A 111 -19.72 -4.66 6.84
N LEU A 112 -20.26 -5.85 6.57
CA LEU A 112 -19.49 -6.95 6.01
C LEU A 112 -19.01 -6.64 4.58
N ARG A 113 -19.72 -5.78 3.83
CA ARG A 113 -19.37 -5.38 2.46
C ARG A 113 -18.74 -3.99 2.36
N GLY A 114 -19.04 -3.07 3.28
CA GLY A 114 -18.50 -1.72 3.26
C GLY A 114 -17.06 -1.67 3.77
N GLN A 115 -16.12 -1.28 2.91
CA GLN A 115 -14.71 -1.10 3.30
C GLN A 115 -14.45 0.26 3.97
N VAL A 116 -15.15 1.31 3.51
CA VAL A 116 -15.02 2.68 4.05
C VAL A 116 -15.30 2.72 5.55
N GLY A 117 -16.45 2.17 5.98
CA GLY A 117 -16.86 2.17 7.39
C GLY A 117 -16.01 1.32 8.32
N TYR A 118 -15.10 0.50 7.79
CA TYR A 118 -14.17 -0.30 8.58
C TYR A 118 -12.76 0.30 8.59
N LYS A 119 -12.16 0.49 7.42
CA LYS A 119 -10.73 0.82 7.29
C LYS A 119 -10.45 2.29 7.62
N LEU A 120 -11.35 3.22 7.25
CA LEU A 120 -11.19 4.65 7.54
C LEU A 120 -11.13 5.00 9.04
N PRO A 121 -12.07 4.57 9.91
CA PRO A 121 -11.97 4.87 11.33
C PRO A 121 -10.73 4.26 11.96
N VAL A 122 -10.33 3.06 11.55
CA VAL A 122 -9.13 2.39 12.08
C VAL A 122 -7.86 3.18 11.77
N ILE A 123 -7.67 3.62 10.52
CA ILE A 123 -6.45 4.39 10.16
C ILE A 123 -6.44 5.77 10.82
N LEU A 124 -7.59 6.42 11.00
CA LEU A 124 -7.69 7.68 11.74
C LEU A 124 -7.38 7.48 13.23
N GLU A 125 -7.94 6.45 13.87
CA GLU A 125 -7.67 6.10 15.26
C GLU A 125 -6.17 5.81 15.48
N SER A 126 -5.53 5.07 14.57
CA SER A 126 -4.08 4.83 14.60
C SER A 126 -3.27 6.12 14.44
N ARG A 127 -3.70 7.07 13.59
CA ARG A 127 -3.02 8.36 13.39
C ARG A 127 -3.01 9.25 14.63
N ILE A 128 -4.02 9.16 15.51
CA ILE A 128 -4.06 9.93 16.78
C ILE A 128 -2.81 9.66 17.64
N HIS A 129 -2.26 8.45 17.56
CA HIS A 129 -1.11 8.02 18.35
C HIS A 129 0.23 8.11 17.60
N ALA A 130 0.24 8.73 16.42
CA ALA A 130 1.44 8.93 15.61
C ALA A 130 2.03 10.33 15.84
N PRO A 131 3.37 10.49 15.75
CA PRO A 131 3.98 11.83 15.69
C PRO A 131 3.44 12.62 14.49
N VAL A 132 3.21 13.92 14.68
CA VAL A 132 2.60 14.78 13.66
C VAL A 132 3.51 14.89 12.43
N GLU A 133 4.81 14.96 12.67
CA GLU A 133 5.89 15.04 11.67
C GLU A 133 6.23 13.71 11.00
N ALA A 134 5.70 12.58 11.49
CA ALA A 134 5.99 11.28 10.92
C ALA A 134 5.35 11.16 9.52
N GLU A 135 6.20 10.88 8.53
CA GLU A 135 5.78 10.68 7.15
C GLU A 135 5.09 9.34 6.98
N GLU A 136 4.05 9.28 6.16
CA GLU A 136 3.29 8.06 5.92
C GLU A 136 3.36 7.61 4.46
N VAL A 137 3.54 6.30 4.29
CA VAL A 137 3.37 5.62 3.00
C VAL A 137 2.37 4.49 3.20
N LEU A 138 1.33 4.46 2.37
CA LEU A 138 0.26 3.47 2.45
C LEU A 138 0.37 2.48 1.29
N PHE A 139 0.07 1.22 1.56
CA PHE A 139 0.08 0.12 0.61
C PHE A 139 -1.28 -0.58 0.65
N GLY A 140 -1.89 -0.73 -0.52
CA GLY A 140 -3.17 -1.39 -0.71
C GLY A 140 -3.28 -2.04 -2.07
N ASP A 141 -4.49 -2.45 -2.44
CA ASP A 141 -4.77 -3.15 -3.70
C ASP A 141 -5.94 -2.55 -4.50
N ASP A 142 -6.12 -3.02 -5.73
CA ASP A 142 -7.20 -2.62 -6.64
C ASP A 142 -8.45 -3.52 -6.57
N ALA A 143 -8.45 -4.51 -5.68
CA ALA A 143 -9.60 -5.35 -5.42
C ALA A 143 -10.53 -4.77 -4.34
N GLU A 144 -9.95 -4.12 -3.32
CA GLU A 144 -10.65 -3.34 -2.31
C GLU A 144 -10.78 -1.84 -2.68
N ALA A 145 -11.23 -1.03 -1.72
CA ALA A 145 -11.45 0.41 -1.87
C ALA A 145 -10.23 1.25 -1.46
N ASP A 146 -9.03 0.66 -1.46
CA ASP A 146 -7.85 1.23 -0.79
C ASP A 146 -7.40 2.56 -1.38
N ALA A 147 -7.40 2.68 -2.71
CA ALA A 147 -7.07 3.94 -3.38
C ALA A 147 -7.99 5.09 -2.92
N PHE A 148 -9.29 4.81 -2.77
CA PHE A 148 -10.26 5.78 -2.31
C PHE A 148 -10.06 6.11 -0.84
N ILE A 149 -9.97 5.08 0.02
CA ILE A 149 -9.90 5.24 1.48
C ILE A 149 -8.61 5.94 1.89
N TYR A 150 -7.46 5.53 1.34
CA TYR A 150 -6.17 6.13 1.66
C TYR A 150 -6.05 7.55 1.12
N SER A 151 -6.60 7.82 -0.07
CA SER A 151 -6.63 9.18 -0.59
C SER A 151 -7.49 10.09 0.27
N LEU A 152 -8.71 9.66 0.61
CA LEU A 152 -9.63 10.41 1.47
C LEU A 152 -9.00 10.68 2.83
N TYR A 153 -8.40 9.67 3.45
CA TYR A 153 -7.66 9.82 4.71
C TYR A 153 -6.57 10.89 4.61
N ALA A 154 -5.74 10.83 3.57
CA ALA A 154 -4.65 11.79 3.36
C ALA A 154 -5.16 13.23 3.21
N ASP A 155 -6.27 13.44 2.52
CA ASP A 155 -6.83 14.77 2.32
C ASP A 155 -7.67 15.27 3.51
N LEU A 156 -8.25 14.38 4.32
CA LEU A 156 -8.87 14.72 5.59
C LEU A 156 -7.86 15.28 6.59
N ILE A 157 -6.75 14.57 6.81
CA ILE A 157 -5.74 15.00 7.79
C ILE A 157 -4.94 16.22 7.31
N ALA A 158 -4.84 16.42 6.00
CA ALA A 158 -4.24 17.62 5.40
C ALA A 158 -5.18 18.82 5.35
N GLY A 159 -6.44 18.69 5.78
CA GLY A 159 -7.42 19.78 5.76
C GLY A 159 -7.90 20.17 4.36
N ARG A 160 -7.73 19.29 3.36
CA ARG A 160 -8.21 19.48 1.98
C ARG A 160 -9.66 19.03 1.79
N VAL A 161 -10.19 18.23 2.71
CA VAL A 161 -11.58 17.76 2.75
C VAL A 161 -12.27 18.33 3.98
N ASP A 162 -13.45 18.91 3.79
CA ASP A 162 -14.26 19.48 4.87
C ASP A 162 -15.29 18.48 5.43
N GLU A 163 -15.95 18.88 6.53
CA GLU A 163 -16.92 18.04 7.24
C GLU A 163 -18.16 17.71 6.39
N ARG A 164 -18.52 18.59 5.45
CA ARG A 164 -19.67 18.38 4.56
C ARG A 164 -19.37 17.28 3.55
N VAL A 165 -18.20 17.35 2.90
CA VAL A 165 -17.75 16.33 1.94
C VAL A 165 -17.61 14.97 2.65
N LEU A 166 -17.03 14.95 3.86
CA LEU A 166 -16.94 13.74 4.66
C LEU A 166 -18.32 13.14 4.94
N ALA A 167 -19.28 13.93 5.41
CA ALA A 167 -20.63 13.46 5.70
C ALA A 167 -21.31 12.86 4.45
N GLN A 168 -21.19 13.52 3.30
CA GLN A 168 -21.73 13.02 2.03
C GLN A 168 -21.10 11.68 1.61
N VAL A 169 -19.78 11.55 1.78
CA VAL A 169 -19.04 10.32 1.47
C VAL A 169 -19.45 9.18 2.40
N LEU A 170 -19.59 9.43 3.70
CA LEU A 170 -20.00 8.41 4.67
C LEU A 170 -21.45 7.94 4.41
N GLU A 171 -22.35 8.88 4.11
CA GLU A 171 -23.74 8.59 3.75
C GLU A 171 -23.83 7.76 2.46
N ALA A 172 -23.18 8.23 1.38
CA ALA A 172 -23.18 7.54 0.09
C ALA A 172 -22.48 6.16 0.17
N GLY A 173 -21.47 6.03 1.03
CA GLY A 173 -20.80 4.76 1.34
C GLY A 173 -21.64 3.80 2.20
N GLY A 174 -22.79 4.24 2.70
CA GLY A 174 -23.67 3.45 3.57
C GLY A 174 -23.03 3.10 4.91
N VAL A 175 -22.16 3.99 5.43
CA VAL A 175 -21.50 3.82 6.73
C VAL A 175 -22.54 3.95 7.84
N TYR A 176 -22.47 3.08 8.85
CA TYR A 176 -23.40 3.12 9.98
C TYR A 176 -23.19 4.39 10.82
N PRO A 177 -24.24 4.97 11.44
CA PRO A 177 -24.13 6.22 12.17
C PRO A 177 -23.07 6.24 13.29
N ASP A 178 -22.86 5.12 13.96
CA ASP A 178 -21.85 5.00 15.01
C ASP A 178 -20.43 4.89 14.45
N ASP A 179 -20.22 4.21 13.33
CA ASP A 179 -18.93 4.21 12.64
C ASP A 179 -18.63 5.60 12.03
N ALA A 180 -19.65 6.29 11.52
CA ALA A 180 -19.51 7.69 11.09
C ALA A 180 -19.12 8.60 12.26
N ALA A 181 -19.77 8.46 13.42
CA ALA A 181 -19.41 9.19 14.62
C ALA A 181 -17.96 8.93 15.05
N ARG A 182 -17.51 7.66 15.01
CA ARG A 182 -16.09 7.31 15.27
C ARG A 182 -15.13 8.00 14.32
N VAL A 183 -15.45 8.05 13.02
CA VAL A 183 -14.64 8.78 12.02
C VAL A 183 -14.53 10.26 12.38
N HIS A 184 -15.65 10.93 12.67
CA HIS A 184 -15.67 12.35 13.04
C HIS A 184 -14.89 12.61 14.34
N GLU A 185 -15.10 11.80 15.37
CA GLU A 185 -14.40 11.93 16.65
C GLU A 185 -12.89 11.72 16.52
N ALA A 186 -12.47 10.74 15.72
CA ALA A 186 -11.06 10.48 15.49
C ALA A 186 -10.41 11.61 14.70
N TRP A 187 -11.04 12.03 13.60
CA TRP A 187 -10.55 13.11 12.75
C TRP A 187 -10.36 14.43 13.51
N LYS A 188 -11.32 14.82 14.37
CA LYS A 188 -11.24 16.05 15.17
C LYS A 188 -10.08 16.08 16.18
N LYS A 189 -9.49 14.93 16.52
CA LYS A 189 -8.35 14.82 17.43
C LYS A 189 -7.00 14.91 16.70
N ILE A 190 -6.98 14.80 15.37
CA ILE A 190 -5.75 14.79 14.58
C ILE A 190 -5.35 16.23 14.24
N PRO A 191 -4.13 16.68 14.58
CA PRO A 191 -3.61 17.96 14.11
C PRO A 191 -3.51 17.99 12.59
N ILE A 192 -3.87 19.13 11.98
CA ILE A 192 -3.78 19.31 10.53
C ILE A 192 -2.31 19.22 10.10
N ALA A 193 -2.01 18.28 9.21
CA ALA A 193 -0.68 18.05 8.63
C ALA A 193 -0.82 17.31 7.29
N ASP A 194 0.19 17.41 6.43
CA ASP A 194 0.24 16.65 5.17
C ASP A 194 1.36 15.59 5.19
N PRO A 195 1.22 14.52 6.01
CA PRO A 195 2.27 13.54 6.23
C PRO A 195 2.32 12.47 5.13
N VAL A 196 1.24 12.27 4.37
CA VAL A 196 1.14 11.16 3.42
C VAL A 196 1.91 11.46 2.15
N ARG A 197 3.04 10.77 1.94
CA ARG A 197 3.91 10.97 0.79
C ARG A 197 3.49 10.13 -0.41
N ARG A 198 3.13 8.87 -0.19
CA ARG A 198 2.76 7.92 -1.26
C ARG A 198 1.65 6.97 -0.83
N ILE A 199 0.84 6.58 -1.80
CA ILE A 199 -0.16 5.53 -1.70
C ILE A 199 0.10 4.56 -2.85
N PHE A 200 0.63 3.38 -2.56
CA PHE A 200 0.86 2.34 -3.55
C PHE A 200 -0.36 1.44 -3.64
N ILE A 201 -0.82 1.21 -4.88
CA ILE A 201 -1.97 0.33 -5.15
C ILE A 201 -1.49 -0.83 -6.03
N HIS A 202 -1.38 -2.01 -5.44
CA HIS A 202 -1.04 -3.23 -6.12
C HIS A 202 -2.18 -3.66 -7.04
N LEU A 203 -1.89 -3.79 -8.34
CA LEU A 203 -2.85 -4.10 -9.39
C LEU A 203 -3.09 -5.61 -9.52
N ASP A 204 -3.59 -6.24 -8.45
CA ASP A 204 -3.96 -7.67 -8.41
C ASP A 204 -4.98 -8.03 -9.51
N ARG A 205 -5.98 -7.17 -9.72
CA ARG A 205 -6.99 -7.31 -10.78
C ARG A 205 -6.58 -6.69 -12.12
N LEU A 206 -5.34 -6.24 -12.25
CA LEU A 206 -4.81 -5.57 -13.45
C LEU A 206 -5.64 -4.35 -13.86
N THR A 207 -6.23 -3.62 -12.90
CA THR A 207 -6.97 -2.39 -13.19
C THR A 207 -6.05 -1.39 -13.91
N PRO A 208 -6.46 -0.80 -15.06
CA PRO A 208 -5.60 0.10 -15.81
C PRO A 208 -5.09 1.27 -14.94
N PRO A 209 -3.78 1.61 -14.95
CA PRO A 209 -3.23 2.71 -14.15
C PRO A 209 -3.95 4.05 -14.32
N ALA A 210 -4.49 4.33 -15.51
CA ALA A 210 -5.26 5.54 -15.80
C ALA A 210 -6.54 5.69 -14.96
N HIS A 211 -7.07 4.58 -14.43
CA HIS A 211 -8.22 4.61 -13.52
C HIS A 211 -7.93 5.39 -12.22
N PHE A 212 -6.65 5.48 -11.83
CA PHE A 212 -6.22 6.14 -10.60
C PHE A 212 -5.80 7.61 -10.80
N THR A 213 -5.81 8.12 -12.03
CA THR A 213 -5.37 9.49 -12.33
C THR A 213 -6.15 10.55 -11.56
N ALA A 214 -7.43 10.31 -11.28
CA ALA A 214 -8.28 11.23 -10.52
C ALA A 214 -7.80 11.49 -9.08
N TYR A 215 -7.01 10.58 -8.50
CA TYR A 215 -6.44 10.71 -7.16
C TYR A 215 -5.11 11.48 -7.12
N GLY A 216 -4.59 11.90 -8.28
CA GLY A 216 -3.34 12.65 -8.38
C GLY A 216 -2.06 11.82 -8.16
N PRO A 217 -0.87 12.47 -8.19
CA PRO A 217 0.43 11.81 -8.21
C PRO A 217 0.82 11.11 -6.90
N ARG A 218 0.08 11.33 -5.81
CA ARG A 218 0.29 10.64 -4.53
C ARG A 218 -0.09 9.16 -4.63
N VAL A 219 -1.09 8.82 -5.46
CA VAL A 219 -1.50 7.44 -5.72
C VAL A 219 -0.71 6.87 -6.89
N VAL A 220 0.08 5.84 -6.62
CA VAL A 220 0.95 5.18 -7.60
C VAL A 220 0.51 3.73 -7.76
N PRO A 221 -0.23 3.41 -8.84
CA PRO A 221 -0.57 2.02 -9.13
C PRO A 221 0.67 1.23 -9.57
N ILE A 222 0.85 0.02 -9.05
CA ILE A 222 2.02 -0.83 -9.29
C ILE A 222 1.61 -2.24 -9.68
N PHE A 223 2.32 -2.84 -10.63
CA PHE A 223 2.16 -4.24 -11.02
C PHE A 223 3.00 -5.18 -10.15
N ASN A 224 4.00 -4.65 -9.45
CA ASN A 224 4.86 -5.41 -8.54
C ASN A 224 5.61 -4.48 -7.58
N TYR A 225 6.15 -5.05 -6.50
CA TYR A 225 6.83 -4.29 -5.46
C TYR A 225 8.20 -3.73 -5.86
N PHE A 226 8.78 -4.20 -6.97
CA PHE A 226 9.95 -3.54 -7.53
C PHE A 226 9.63 -2.11 -8.01
N GLN A 227 8.42 -1.90 -8.55
CA GLN A 227 7.98 -0.54 -8.92
C GLN A 227 7.84 0.37 -7.69
N ALA A 228 7.30 -0.14 -6.58
CA ALA A 228 7.26 0.61 -5.33
C ALA A 228 8.66 0.95 -4.83
N ALA A 229 9.58 -0.03 -4.86
CA ALA A 229 10.97 0.16 -4.41
C ALA A 229 11.70 1.26 -5.18
N LEU A 230 11.48 1.36 -6.51
CA LEU A 230 12.04 2.42 -7.33
C LEU A 230 11.53 3.82 -6.96
N VAL A 231 10.23 3.95 -6.69
CA VAL A 231 9.62 5.21 -6.26
C VAL A 231 10.11 5.58 -4.85
N LEU A 232 10.18 4.60 -3.94
CA LEU A 232 10.70 4.79 -2.59
C LEU A 232 12.18 5.16 -2.57
N LEU A 233 12.98 4.70 -3.54
CA LEU A 233 14.34 5.19 -3.73
C LEU A 233 14.37 6.64 -4.19
N ALA A 234 13.51 7.01 -5.15
CA ALA A 234 13.40 8.40 -5.60
C ALA A 234 12.96 9.35 -4.48
N ASP A 235 12.08 8.89 -3.59
CA ASP A 235 11.59 9.63 -2.43
C ASP A 235 12.53 9.55 -1.21
N GLY A 236 13.67 8.83 -1.28
CA GLY A 236 14.65 8.73 -0.20
C GLY A 236 14.24 7.81 0.97
N HIS A 237 13.23 6.97 0.78
CA HIS A 237 12.83 5.93 1.74
C HIS A 237 13.76 4.71 1.71
N LEU A 238 14.28 4.38 0.53
CA LEU A 238 15.21 3.28 0.31
C LEU A 238 16.53 3.80 -0.29
N THR A 239 17.58 3.02 -0.08
CA THR A 239 18.86 3.19 -0.77
C THR A 239 18.96 2.25 -1.96
N ALA A 240 19.84 2.57 -2.92
CA ALA A 240 20.05 1.72 -4.10
C ALA A 240 20.43 0.26 -3.76
N PRO A 241 21.32 -0.02 -2.78
CA PRO A 241 21.58 -1.39 -2.34
C PRO A 241 20.33 -2.14 -1.86
N GLN A 242 19.45 -1.49 -1.10
CA GLN A 242 18.21 -2.09 -0.59
C GLN A 242 17.26 -2.45 -1.74
N VAL A 243 17.11 -1.56 -2.72
CA VAL A 243 16.32 -1.84 -3.94
C VAL A 243 16.87 -3.04 -4.72
N LEU A 244 18.20 -3.17 -4.81
CA LEU A 244 18.83 -4.32 -5.48
C LEU A 244 18.58 -5.63 -4.74
N LYS A 245 18.63 -5.65 -3.40
CA LYS A 245 18.27 -6.85 -2.62
C LYS A 245 16.83 -7.31 -2.92
N ILE A 246 15.88 -6.36 -2.93
CA ILE A 246 14.46 -6.64 -3.27
C ILE A 246 14.36 -7.23 -4.69
N ALA A 247 15.05 -6.63 -5.66
CA ALA A 247 15.06 -7.11 -7.03
C ALA A 247 15.62 -8.54 -7.16
N VAL A 248 16.73 -8.84 -6.47
CA VAL A 248 17.34 -10.18 -6.43
C VAL A 248 16.38 -11.20 -5.83
N GLU A 249 15.75 -10.88 -4.71
CA GLU A 249 14.79 -11.77 -4.05
C GLU A 249 13.59 -12.07 -4.97
N MET A 250 13.06 -11.05 -5.67
CA MET A 250 11.98 -11.25 -6.63
C MET A 250 12.38 -12.16 -7.80
N VAL A 251 13.62 -12.05 -8.31
CA VAL A 251 14.11 -12.94 -9.37
C VAL A 251 14.28 -14.36 -8.89
N GLN A 252 14.82 -14.54 -7.68
CA GLN A 252 15.13 -15.86 -7.13
C GLN A 252 13.90 -16.62 -6.62
N THR A 253 12.96 -15.94 -5.96
CA THR A 253 11.85 -16.59 -5.24
C THR A 253 10.57 -16.66 -6.04
N ALA A 254 10.34 -15.72 -6.96
CA ALA A 254 9.06 -15.58 -7.66
C ALA A 254 9.14 -15.78 -9.17
N GLY A 255 10.25 -16.34 -9.67
CA GLY A 255 10.44 -16.62 -11.10
C GLY A 255 10.40 -15.39 -12.01
N HIS A 256 10.52 -14.18 -11.43
CA HIS A 256 10.61 -12.97 -12.24
C HIS A 256 11.91 -13.00 -13.02
N ASN A 257 11.85 -12.74 -14.32
CA ASN A 257 13.06 -12.57 -15.09
C ASN A 257 13.47 -11.08 -15.10
N ILE A 258 14.74 -10.85 -15.42
CA ILE A 258 15.35 -9.52 -15.55
C ILE A 258 14.55 -8.62 -16.53
N ILE A 259 13.94 -9.23 -17.55
CA ILE A 259 13.15 -8.51 -18.56
C ILE A 259 11.88 -7.93 -17.91
N THR A 260 11.21 -8.67 -17.01
CA THR A 260 10.04 -8.20 -16.25
C THR A 260 10.39 -6.99 -15.39
N LEU A 261 11.50 -7.03 -14.65
CA LEU A 261 11.94 -5.88 -13.85
C LEU A 261 12.26 -4.66 -14.73
N SER A 262 12.88 -4.89 -15.88
CA SER A 262 13.23 -3.84 -16.84
C SER A 262 12.01 -3.20 -17.49
N ASN A 263 11.01 -4.02 -17.80
CA ASN A 263 9.71 -3.55 -18.30
C ASN A 263 8.98 -2.76 -17.21
N SER A 264 9.09 -3.18 -15.94
CA SER A 264 8.50 -2.49 -14.79
C SER A 264 9.11 -1.10 -14.58
N PHE A 265 10.43 -0.97 -14.73
CA PHE A 265 11.12 0.33 -14.72
C PHE A 265 10.68 1.21 -15.90
N GLN A 266 10.68 0.66 -17.12
CA GLN A 266 10.26 1.39 -18.32
C GLN A 266 8.80 1.86 -18.25
N ASP A 267 7.91 1.05 -17.67
CA ASP A 267 6.51 1.39 -17.46
C ASP A 267 6.35 2.65 -16.57
N LEU A 268 7.07 2.74 -15.45
CA LEU A 268 7.00 3.93 -14.58
C LEU A 268 7.48 5.20 -15.30
N LEU A 269 8.55 5.10 -16.09
CA LEU A 269 9.04 6.24 -16.87
C LEU A 269 8.04 6.69 -17.94
N ARG A 270 7.39 5.74 -18.63
CA ARG A 270 6.31 6.04 -19.61
C ARG A 270 5.08 6.66 -18.96
N ARG A 271 4.86 6.41 -17.67
CA ARG A 271 3.80 7.05 -16.87
C ARG A 271 4.21 8.40 -16.29
N GLY A 272 5.41 8.88 -16.59
CA GLY A 272 5.88 10.21 -16.20
C GLY A 272 6.38 10.29 -14.75
N LEU A 273 6.64 9.17 -14.07
CA LEU A 273 7.16 9.24 -12.69
C LEU A 273 8.61 9.74 -12.68
N PRO A 274 8.97 10.68 -11.78
CA PRO A 274 10.28 11.32 -11.74
C PRO A 274 11.35 10.39 -11.13
N LEU A 275 11.79 9.39 -11.89
CA LEU A 275 12.74 8.37 -11.44
C LEU A 275 14.19 8.62 -11.89
N GLN A 276 14.52 9.80 -12.40
CA GLN A 276 15.86 10.09 -12.93
C GLN A 276 16.91 9.96 -11.83
N GLN A 277 16.64 10.50 -10.64
CA GLN A 277 17.55 10.40 -9.51
C GLN A 277 17.71 8.95 -9.03
N ALA A 278 16.63 8.16 -9.02
CA ALA A 278 16.70 6.74 -8.70
C ALA A 278 17.54 5.95 -9.72
N ALA A 279 17.42 6.26 -11.01
CA ALA A 279 18.23 5.65 -12.06
C ALA A 279 19.72 5.97 -11.89
N ILE A 280 20.06 7.23 -11.59
CA ILE A 280 21.44 7.65 -11.30
C ILE A 280 21.97 6.93 -10.06
N ALA A 281 21.20 6.88 -8.97
CA ALA A 281 21.60 6.22 -7.74
C ALA A 281 21.84 4.71 -7.93
N LEU A 282 20.99 4.03 -8.71
CA LEU A 282 21.20 2.63 -9.07
C LEU A 282 22.47 2.44 -9.90
N SER A 283 22.75 3.35 -10.84
CA SER A 283 23.99 3.34 -11.62
C SER A 283 25.24 3.58 -10.76
N GLN A 284 25.21 4.54 -9.83
CA GLN A 284 26.33 4.86 -8.94
C GLN A 284 26.61 3.75 -7.92
N ALA A 285 25.57 3.06 -7.43
CA ALA A 285 25.75 1.86 -6.61
C ALA A 285 26.56 0.76 -7.33
N MET A 286 26.63 0.81 -8.68
CA MET A 286 27.48 -0.07 -9.49
C MET A 286 28.95 0.34 -9.53
N GLU A 287 29.28 1.61 -9.30
CA GLU A 287 30.66 2.10 -9.33
C GLU A 287 31.29 2.05 -7.93
N GLY A 288 30.45 2.08 -6.89
CA GLY A 288 30.88 2.01 -5.49
C GLY A 288 31.53 0.68 -5.05
N PRO A 289 32.14 0.64 -3.85
CA PRO A 289 32.95 -0.48 -3.35
C PRO A 289 32.16 -1.73 -2.91
N ASN A 290 30.82 -1.78 -3.10
CA ASN A 290 29.98 -2.95 -2.77
C ASN A 290 30.22 -4.12 -3.75
N ALA A 291 31.41 -4.68 -3.73
CA ALA A 291 31.87 -5.78 -4.59
C ALA A 291 30.99 -7.04 -4.48
N LEU A 292 30.35 -7.25 -3.32
CA LEU A 292 29.52 -8.41 -3.03
C LEU A 292 28.23 -8.44 -3.87
N LEU A 293 27.57 -7.30 -4.04
CA LEU A 293 26.37 -7.20 -4.90
C LEU A 293 26.72 -7.32 -6.40
N LYS A 294 27.90 -6.86 -6.83
CA LYS A 294 28.35 -6.98 -8.23
C LYS A 294 28.65 -8.43 -8.63
N ALA A 295 29.15 -9.23 -7.69
CA ALA A 295 29.49 -10.63 -7.93
C ALA A 295 28.26 -11.57 -7.91
N MET A 296 27.15 -11.12 -7.31
CA MET A 296 25.90 -11.89 -7.27
C MET A 296 25.12 -11.72 -8.57
N ARG A 297 25.13 -12.75 -9.44
CA ARG A 297 24.08 -12.87 -10.46
C ARG A 297 22.72 -12.96 -9.74
N PRO A 298 21.69 -12.18 -10.13
CA PRO A 298 21.49 -11.51 -11.43
C PRO A 298 21.78 -10.00 -11.49
N VAL A 299 22.45 -9.39 -10.51
CA VAL A 299 22.52 -7.91 -10.38
C VAL A 299 23.07 -7.19 -11.62
N PRO A 300 24.21 -7.60 -12.23
CA PRO A 300 24.73 -6.94 -13.42
C PRO A 300 23.76 -6.96 -14.61
N ASP A 301 23.02 -8.06 -14.78
CA ASP A 301 22.08 -8.24 -15.89
C ASP A 301 20.85 -7.33 -15.73
N ILE A 302 20.34 -7.19 -14.50
CA ILE A 302 19.24 -6.26 -14.16
C ILE A 302 19.61 -4.84 -14.59
N LEU A 303 20.81 -4.41 -14.22
CA LEU A 303 21.30 -3.05 -14.45
C LEU A 303 21.60 -2.78 -15.92
N ALA A 304 22.20 -3.74 -16.63
CA ALA A 304 22.45 -3.63 -18.07
C ALA A 304 21.13 -3.46 -18.84
N ALA A 305 20.11 -4.23 -18.45
CA ALA A 305 18.78 -4.12 -19.05
C ALA A 305 18.13 -2.77 -18.75
N PHE A 306 18.30 -2.19 -17.55
CA PHE A 306 17.78 -0.86 -17.22
C PHE A 306 18.46 0.26 -18.01
N SER A 307 19.79 0.23 -18.09
CA SER A 307 20.58 1.22 -18.84
C SER A 307 20.14 1.25 -20.31
N LYS A 308 19.92 0.06 -20.90
CA LYS A 308 19.38 -0.07 -22.26
C LYS A 308 17.96 0.51 -22.38
N ARG A 309 17.09 0.28 -21.38
CA ARG A 309 15.72 0.83 -21.40
C ARG A 309 15.73 2.36 -21.25
N LEU A 310 16.56 2.90 -20.37
CA LEU A 310 16.70 4.34 -20.16
C LEU A 310 17.21 5.04 -21.43
N ALA A 311 18.25 4.49 -22.07
CA ALA A 311 18.78 5.02 -23.34
C ALA A 311 17.78 4.94 -24.49
N ALA A 312 16.88 3.94 -24.47
CA ALA A 312 15.82 3.78 -25.47
C ALA A 312 14.59 4.66 -25.20
N LEU A 313 14.48 5.27 -24.02
CA LEU A 313 13.45 6.27 -23.74
C LEU A 313 13.86 7.59 -24.38
N GLY A 314 12.98 8.14 -25.22
CA GLY A 314 13.10 9.52 -25.70
C GLY A 314 12.79 10.52 -24.58
N THR A 315 12.23 11.67 -24.96
CA THR A 315 11.75 12.65 -23.98
C THR A 315 10.69 12.03 -23.06
N GLN A 316 10.98 12.02 -21.75
CA GLN A 316 10.05 11.51 -20.76
C GLN A 316 8.78 12.40 -20.72
N PRO A 317 7.57 11.81 -20.63
CA PRO A 317 6.36 12.59 -20.47
C PRO A 317 6.41 13.43 -19.19
N PRO A 318 5.72 14.59 -19.18
CA PRO A 318 5.68 15.44 -18.00
C PRO A 318 5.08 14.68 -16.80
N PRO A 319 5.47 15.04 -15.57
CA PRO A 319 4.93 14.40 -14.38
C PRO A 319 3.40 14.60 -14.28
N PRO A 320 2.68 13.65 -13.67
CA PRO A 320 1.24 13.80 -13.45
C PRO A 320 0.94 15.07 -12.65
N ARG A 321 -0.11 15.80 -13.05
CA ARG A 321 -0.51 17.05 -12.40
C ARG A 321 -1.15 16.77 -11.05
N VAL A 322 -0.83 17.61 -10.06
CA VAL A 322 -1.58 17.66 -8.80
C VAL A 322 -2.93 18.30 -9.07
N GLN A 323 -4.00 17.67 -8.59
CA GLN A 323 -5.38 18.16 -8.71
C GLN A 323 -6.15 17.87 -7.43
N ALA A 324 -7.17 18.69 -7.15
CA ALA A 324 -8.12 18.40 -6.08
C ALA A 324 -8.92 17.14 -6.42
N VAL A 325 -9.13 16.28 -5.44
CA VAL A 325 -9.87 15.03 -5.60
C VAL A 325 -11.34 15.26 -5.26
N ASP A 326 -12.24 14.92 -6.19
CA ASP A 326 -13.68 14.96 -5.94
C ASP A 326 -14.15 13.60 -5.38
N TYR A 327 -14.11 13.47 -4.06
CA TYR A 327 -14.48 12.22 -3.38
C TYR A 327 -15.96 11.86 -3.52
N VAL A 328 -16.84 12.85 -3.74
CA VAL A 328 -18.27 12.58 -3.88
C VAL A 328 -18.54 11.90 -5.22
N SER A 329 -17.90 12.35 -6.32
CA SER A 329 -18.03 11.65 -7.61
C SER A 329 -17.28 10.32 -7.65
N LEU A 330 -16.18 10.19 -6.90
CA LEU A 330 -15.38 8.96 -6.84
C LEU A 330 -15.91 7.90 -5.86
N ILE A 331 -17.00 8.15 -5.11
CA ILE A 331 -17.52 7.18 -4.13
C ILE A 331 -17.84 5.82 -4.74
N SER A 332 -18.20 5.78 -6.03
CA SER A 332 -18.44 4.54 -6.77
C SER A 332 -17.22 3.60 -6.81
N HIS A 333 -16.01 4.14 -6.69
CA HIS A 333 -14.78 3.34 -6.59
C HIS A 333 -14.67 2.59 -5.25
N ALA A 334 -15.37 3.07 -4.21
CA ALA A 334 -15.36 2.46 -2.88
C ALA A 334 -16.55 1.51 -2.63
N LEU A 335 -17.54 1.51 -3.52
CA LEU A 335 -18.70 0.63 -3.43
C LEU A 335 -18.35 -0.76 -3.98
N PRO A 336 -18.88 -1.84 -3.38
CA PRO A 336 -18.71 -3.18 -3.94
C PRO A 336 -19.19 -3.23 -5.38
N ARG A 337 -18.35 -3.72 -6.30
CA ARG A 337 -18.75 -3.99 -7.68
C ARG A 337 -19.86 -5.03 -7.66
N THR A 338 -21.11 -4.62 -7.80
CA THR A 338 -22.22 -5.57 -7.94
C THR A 338 -22.09 -6.25 -9.30
N HIS A 339 -21.84 -7.55 -9.33
CA HIS A 339 -22.00 -8.38 -10.53
C HIS A 339 -23.47 -8.35 -11.00
N LYS A 340 -23.90 -7.27 -11.65
CA LYS A 340 -25.18 -7.18 -12.37
C LYS A 340 -25.23 -5.94 -13.29
N GLY A 341 -24.25 -5.83 -14.18
CA GLY A 341 -24.47 -5.19 -15.47
C GLY A 341 -25.02 -6.24 -16.44
N ARG A 342 -26.33 -6.54 -16.35
CA ARG A 342 -27.01 -7.23 -17.45
C ARG A 342 -26.84 -6.31 -18.66
N SER A 343 -26.17 -6.80 -19.70
CA SER A 343 -26.18 -6.20 -21.03
C SER A 343 -27.65 -5.92 -21.40
N THR A 344 -28.07 -4.67 -21.25
CA THR A 344 -29.22 -4.16 -21.99
C THR A 344 -28.74 -4.02 -23.42
N LYS A 345 -28.95 -5.07 -24.22
CA LYS A 345 -28.93 -4.91 -25.68
C LYS A 345 -29.88 -3.76 -26.02
N PRO A 346 -29.47 -2.79 -26.86
CA PRO A 346 -30.43 -1.85 -27.42
C PRO A 346 -31.46 -2.66 -28.22
N GLN A 347 -32.74 -2.42 -27.94
CA GLN A 347 -33.79 -2.78 -28.87
C GLN A 347 -33.65 -1.84 -30.06
N THR A 348 -33.28 -2.40 -31.20
CA THR A 348 -33.56 -1.85 -32.54
C THR A 348 -34.24 -2.93 -33.33
#